data_AF-A0A6A4BMJ0-F1
#
_entry.id   AF-A0A6A4BMJ0-F1
#
_cell.length_a   1.000
_cell.length_b   1.000
_cell.length_c   1.000
_cell.angle_alpha   90.00
_cell.angle_beta   90.00
_cell.angle_gamma   90.00
#
_symmetry.space_group_name_H-M   'P 1'
#
loop_
_entity.id
_entity.type
_entity.pdbx_description
1 polymer ?
#
loop_
_entity_poly.entity_id
_entity_poly.type
_entity_poly.pdbx_seq_one_letter_code
_entity_poly.pdbx_strand_id
1 'polypeptide(L)'
;SPPQFDDNEDTILTFAEMFNFLHGEMEDLDIDKAMEVDSATEYMQSMFAQVFTSHPAEQLEEGKCHYPQLDAAELDVLLRLFIQDRKVGRADPRKWKGRLYDIPKAIYKSRRSLIDIVEHRITTAQVTGQSLTNMWIIRAATTASENVDQDVDMTEDTTSSFRFHRATYSPEDIEELRRLCETA
;
A
#
# COMPACT_ATOMS: atom_id res chain seq x y z
N SER A 1 -51.78 5.19 -22.32
CA SER A 1 -50.92 6.00 -21.44
C SER A 1 -49.53 6.06 -22.02
N PRO A 2 -48.83 7.21 -21.99
CA PRO A 2 -47.42 7.27 -22.36
C PRO A 2 -46.60 6.42 -21.37
N PRO A 3 -45.46 5.84 -21.79
CA PRO A 3 -44.56 5.19 -20.85
C PRO A 3 -44.06 6.22 -19.85
N GLN A 4 -44.35 6.00 -18.58
CA GLN A 4 -43.68 6.72 -17.49
C GLN A 4 -42.26 6.17 -17.45
N PHE A 5 -41.30 6.97 -17.93
CA PHE A 5 -39.91 6.76 -17.53
C PHE A 5 -39.84 7.11 -16.05
N ASP A 6 -39.35 6.18 -15.25
CA ASP A 6 -39.09 6.36 -13.83
C ASP A 6 -37.86 7.29 -13.74
N ASP A 7 -38.11 8.59 -13.86
CA ASP A 7 -37.07 9.61 -13.66
C ASP A 7 -36.71 9.61 -12.16
N ASN A 8 -35.48 9.19 -11.87
CA ASN A 8 -34.76 9.26 -10.59
C ASN A 8 -35.04 8.17 -9.54
N GLU A 9 -34.58 6.95 -9.80
CA GLU A 9 -33.74 6.31 -8.77
C GLU A 9 -32.36 6.98 -8.86
N ASP A 10 -32.11 8.00 -8.04
CA ASP A 10 -30.75 8.45 -7.72
C ASP A 10 -29.99 7.22 -7.23
N THR A 11 -29.28 6.56 -8.14
CA THR A 11 -28.65 5.28 -7.85
C THR A 11 -27.49 5.57 -6.93
N ILE A 12 -27.69 5.35 -5.63
CA ILE A 12 -26.65 5.56 -4.62
C ILE A 12 -25.49 4.63 -4.96
N LEU A 13 -24.41 5.19 -5.49
CA LEU A 13 -23.21 4.44 -5.81
C LEU A 13 -22.66 3.78 -4.55
N THR A 14 -22.31 2.51 -4.68
CA THR A 14 -21.60 1.78 -3.62
C THR A 14 -20.17 2.31 -3.47
N PHE A 15 -19.54 2.03 -2.33
CA PHE A 15 -18.14 2.38 -2.09
C PHE A 15 -17.20 1.92 -3.21
N ALA A 16 -17.42 0.70 -3.71
CA ALA A 16 -16.58 0.12 -4.76
C ALA A 16 -16.79 0.83 -6.11
N GLU A 17 -18.01 1.25 -6.41
CA GLU A 17 -18.32 2.01 -7.63
C GLU A 17 -17.69 3.40 -7.55
N MET A 18 -17.90 4.14 -6.46
CA MET A 18 -17.25 5.44 -6.25
C MET A 18 -15.72 5.34 -6.33
N PHE A 19 -15.13 4.30 -5.75
CA PHE A 19 -13.70 4.03 -5.86
C PHE A 19 -13.28 3.80 -7.32
N ASN A 20 -14.02 2.98 -8.07
CA ASN A 20 -13.67 2.66 -9.46
C ASN A 20 -13.80 3.89 -10.37
N PHE A 21 -14.82 4.71 -10.17
CA PHE A 21 -14.96 5.98 -10.89
C PHE A 21 -13.81 6.93 -10.56
N LEU A 22 -13.54 7.17 -9.28
CA LEU A 22 -12.41 7.98 -8.85
C LEU A 22 -11.07 7.44 -9.38
N HIS A 23 -10.91 6.12 -9.41
CA HIS A 23 -9.71 5.47 -9.93
C HIS A 23 -9.53 5.71 -11.43
N GLY A 24 -10.60 5.70 -12.22
CA GLY A 24 -10.58 5.99 -13.65
C GLY A 24 -10.35 7.47 -13.93
N GLU A 25 -11.09 8.36 -13.27
CA GLU A 25 -10.96 9.82 -13.45
C GLU A 25 -9.57 10.35 -13.11
N MET A 26 -8.91 9.70 -12.14
CA MET A 26 -7.58 10.10 -11.70
C MET A 26 -6.44 9.48 -12.52
N GLU A 27 -6.70 8.68 -13.56
CA GLU A 27 -5.68 7.85 -14.23
C GLU A 27 -4.44 8.62 -14.71
N ASP A 28 -4.66 9.74 -15.38
CA ASP A 28 -3.59 10.57 -15.93
C ASP A 28 -3.34 11.86 -15.13
N LEU A 29 -3.96 12.00 -13.96
CA LEU A 29 -3.88 13.22 -13.17
C LEU A 29 -2.72 13.17 -12.19
N ASP A 30 -1.95 14.27 -12.17
CA ASP A 30 -0.98 14.51 -11.12
C ASP A 30 -1.63 15.14 -9.90
N ILE A 31 -0.92 15.07 -8.78
CA ILE A 31 -1.33 15.50 -7.44
C ILE A 31 -1.96 16.91 -7.46
N ASP A 32 -1.40 17.83 -8.26
CA ASP A 32 -1.80 19.24 -8.29
C ASP A 32 -3.11 19.50 -9.06
N LYS A 33 -3.61 18.54 -9.85
CA LYS A 33 -4.83 18.69 -10.67
C LYS A 33 -6.04 17.95 -10.13
N ALA A 34 -5.88 17.21 -9.04
CA ALA A 34 -6.92 16.35 -8.49
C ALA A 34 -8.14 17.13 -7.99
N MET A 35 -7.91 18.33 -7.44
CA MET A 35 -8.95 19.22 -6.92
C MET A 35 -9.77 19.92 -8.02
N GLU A 36 -9.33 19.87 -9.28
CA GLU A 36 -10.04 20.49 -10.42
C GLU A 36 -11.17 19.61 -10.98
N VAL A 37 -11.26 18.35 -10.51
CA VAL A 37 -12.28 17.39 -10.93
C VAL A 37 -13.38 17.35 -9.88
N ASP A 38 -14.50 18.02 -10.16
CA ASP A 38 -15.63 18.15 -9.22
C ASP A 38 -16.12 16.78 -8.73
N SER A 39 -16.34 15.83 -9.64
CA SER A 39 -16.78 14.46 -9.35
C SER A 39 -15.83 13.73 -8.39
N ALA A 40 -14.54 14.00 -8.47
CA ALA A 40 -13.56 13.38 -7.60
C ALA A 40 -13.65 13.88 -6.14
N THR A 41 -13.89 15.18 -5.97
CA THR A 41 -14.10 15.76 -4.64
C THR A 41 -15.41 15.23 -4.02
N GLU A 42 -16.46 15.08 -4.82
CA GLU A 42 -17.74 14.51 -4.42
C GLU A 42 -17.62 13.03 -4.01
N TYR A 43 -16.92 12.22 -4.81
CA TYR A 43 -16.69 10.81 -4.48
C TYR A 43 -15.80 10.65 -3.25
N MET A 44 -14.76 11.47 -3.09
CA MET A 44 -13.92 11.44 -1.89
C MET A 44 -14.71 11.79 -0.63
N GLN A 45 -15.49 12.87 -0.67
CA GLN A 45 -16.39 13.28 0.41
C GLN A 45 -17.40 12.18 0.77
N SER A 46 -18.04 11.59 -0.24
CA SER A 46 -19.05 10.55 -0.06
C SER A 46 -18.45 9.28 0.54
N MET A 47 -17.29 8.84 0.05
CA MET A 47 -16.57 7.69 0.59
C MET A 47 -16.12 7.93 2.04
N PHE A 48 -15.59 9.11 2.36
CA PHE A 48 -15.19 9.45 3.72
C PHE A 48 -16.39 9.45 4.66
N ALA A 49 -17.50 10.10 4.28
CA ALA A 49 -18.71 10.14 5.08
C ALA A 49 -19.31 8.75 5.33
N GLN A 50 -19.31 7.87 4.32
CA GLN A 50 -19.78 6.50 4.47
C GLN A 50 -18.95 5.71 5.48
N VAL A 51 -17.62 5.91 5.48
CA VAL A 51 -16.72 5.23 6.40
C VAL A 51 -16.79 5.84 7.80
N PHE A 52 -16.89 7.17 7.91
CA PHE A 52 -17.00 7.88 9.17
C PHE A 52 -18.28 7.50 9.92
N THR A 53 -19.43 7.49 9.23
CA THR A 53 -20.73 7.12 9.81
C THR A 53 -20.82 5.65 10.22
N SER A 54 -19.99 4.78 9.62
CA SER A 54 -19.87 3.37 10.04
C SER A 54 -19.09 3.21 11.36
N HIS A 55 -18.34 4.22 11.80
CA HIS A 55 -17.63 4.20 13.06
C HIS A 55 -18.61 4.44 14.22
N PRO A 56 -18.45 3.76 15.37
CA PRO A 56 -19.22 4.07 16.57
C PRO A 56 -19.14 5.55 16.94
N ALA A 57 -20.31 6.14 17.24
CA ALA A 57 -20.42 7.55 17.61
C ALA A 57 -19.79 7.79 18.99
N GLU A 58 -18.52 8.19 18.99
CA GLU A 58 -17.81 8.71 20.15
C GLU A 58 -17.91 10.25 20.15
N GLN A 59 -17.70 10.89 21.31
CA GLN A 59 -17.61 12.35 21.35
C GLN A 59 -16.31 12.80 20.68
N LEU A 60 -16.44 13.69 19.70
CA LEU A 60 -15.32 14.37 19.06
C LEU A 60 -14.91 15.57 19.92
N GLU A 61 -13.61 15.90 19.89
CA GLU A 61 -13.12 17.17 20.43
C GLU A 61 -13.75 18.34 19.66
N GLU A 62 -13.95 19.48 20.31
CA GLU A 62 -14.70 20.64 19.77
C GLU A 62 -14.22 21.08 18.37
N GLY A 63 -12.91 21.02 18.11
CA GLY A 63 -12.31 21.35 16.80
C GLY A 63 -12.49 20.29 15.70
N LYS A 64 -13.22 19.20 15.94
CA LYS A 64 -13.44 18.08 15.00
C LYS A 64 -14.92 17.79 14.77
N CYS A 65 -15.80 18.60 15.34
CA CYS A 65 -17.25 18.42 15.25
C CYS A 65 -17.80 18.66 13.82
N HIS A 66 -16.99 19.18 12.89
CA HIS A 66 -17.39 19.36 11.49
C HIS A 66 -17.44 18.04 10.70
N TYR A 67 -16.76 16.99 11.18
CA TYR A 67 -16.85 15.68 10.53
C TYR A 67 -18.27 15.10 10.60
N PRO A 68 -18.73 14.42 9.53
CA PRO A 68 -17.94 13.91 8.41
C PRO A 68 -17.70 14.87 7.24
N GLN A 69 -18.10 16.14 7.33
CA GLN A 69 -17.91 17.09 6.24
C GLN A 69 -16.44 17.49 6.17
N LEU A 70 -15.81 17.31 5.00
CA LEU A 70 -14.44 17.71 4.75
C LEU A 70 -14.39 19.13 4.20
N ASP A 71 -13.41 19.90 4.64
CA ASP A 71 -13.06 21.15 3.97
C ASP A 71 -12.17 20.91 2.74
N ALA A 72 -11.91 21.98 1.97
CA ALA A 72 -11.12 21.88 0.74
C ALA A 72 -9.68 21.40 0.98
N ALA A 73 -9.06 21.74 2.11
CA ALA A 73 -7.70 21.32 2.43
C ALA A 73 -7.65 19.84 2.85
N GLU A 74 -8.67 19.38 3.58
CA GLU A 74 -8.82 17.98 3.94
C GLU A 74 -9.09 17.09 2.72
N LEU A 75 -9.91 17.57 1.77
CA LEU A 75 -10.14 16.91 0.49
C LEU A 75 -8.87 16.81 -0.34
N ASP A 76 -8.12 17.90 -0.48
CA ASP A 76 -6.83 17.92 -1.19
C ASP A 76 -5.92 16.82 -0.64
N VAL A 77 -5.67 16.83 0.66
CA VAL A 77 -4.72 15.91 1.29
C VAL A 77 -5.16 14.44 1.15
N LEU A 78 -6.47 14.14 1.20
CA LEU A 78 -6.99 12.79 0.93
C LEU A 78 -6.82 12.36 -0.53
N LEU A 79 -7.06 13.26 -1.49
CA LEU A 79 -6.84 13.00 -2.92
C LEU A 79 -5.35 12.77 -3.21
N ARG A 80 -4.46 13.52 -2.56
CA ARG A 80 -3.00 13.31 -2.66
C ARG A 80 -2.60 11.93 -2.14
N LEU A 81 -3.18 11.49 -1.01
CA LEU A 81 -2.99 10.13 -0.50
C LEU A 81 -3.49 9.07 -1.50
N PHE A 82 -4.66 9.30 -2.10
CA PHE A 82 -5.24 8.38 -3.09
C PHE A 82 -4.35 8.23 -4.32
N ILE A 83 -3.89 9.34 -4.90
CA ILE A 83 -3.00 9.35 -6.06
C ILE A 83 -1.67 8.66 -5.73
N GLN A 84 -1.10 8.92 -4.55
CA GLN A 84 0.11 8.22 -4.12
C GLN A 84 -0.11 6.71 -4.05
N ASP A 85 -1.23 6.26 -3.49
CA ASP A 85 -1.54 4.84 -3.41
C ASP A 85 -1.67 4.18 -4.78
N ARG A 86 -2.23 4.90 -5.76
CA ARG A 86 -2.28 4.46 -7.15
C ARG A 86 -0.89 4.35 -7.77
N LYS A 87 -0.03 5.35 -7.58
CA LYS A 87 1.37 5.34 -8.07
C LYS A 87 2.19 4.17 -7.50
N VAL A 88 1.86 3.67 -6.31
CA VAL A 88 2.54 2.53 -5.66
C VAL A 88 1.85 1.18 -5.97
N GLY A 89 0.87 1.15 -6.89
CA GLY A 89 0.17 -0.07 -7.28
C GLY A 89 -0.78 -0.61 -6.20
N ARG A 90 -1.24 0.24 -5.27
CA ARG A 90 -2.16 -0.12 -4.19
C ARG A 90 -3.61 0.25 -4.50
N ALA A 91 -3.99 0.21 -5.77
CA ALA A 91 -5.33 0.46 -6.27
C ALA A 91 -6.28 -0.72 -6.00
N ASP A 92 -6.67 -0.90 -4.73
CA ASP A 92 -7.65 -1.91 -4.33
C ASP A 92 -8.73 -1.26 -3.46
N PRO A 93 -10.03 -1.41 -3.80
CA PRO A 93 -11.11 -0.74 -3.09
C PRO A 93 -11.23 -1.18 -1.63
N ARG A 94 -10.92 -2.45 -1.31
CA ARG A 94 -10.97 -2.96 0.07
C ARG A 94 -9.83 -2.40 0.90
N LYS A 95 -8.63 -2.34 0.33
CA LYS A 95 -7.45 -1.74 0.99
C LYS A 95 -7.62 -0.24 1.18
N TRP A 96 -8.22 0.45 0.21
CA TRP A 96 -8.56 1.87 0.32
C TRP A 96 -9.58 2.08 1.43
N LYS A 97 -10.69 1.32 1.44
CA LYS A 97 -11.71 1.38 2.50
C LYS A 97 -11.13 1.18 3.89
N GLY A 98 -10.27 0.18 4.07
CA GLY A 98 -9.61 -0.09 5.34
C GLY A 98 -8.74 1.09 5.80
N ARG A 99 -7.96 1.68 4.90
CA ARG A 99 -7.14 2.85 5.22
C ARG A 99 -7.96 4.09 5.55
N LEU A 100 -9.04 4.31 4.79
CA LEU A 100 -9.99 5.38 5.04
C LEU A 100 -10.66 5.17 6.40
N TYR A 101 -10.93 3.93 6.83
CA TYR A 101 -11.50 3.62 8.15
C TYR A 101 -10.52 3.88 9.30
N ASP A 102 -9.23 3.64 9.09
CA ASP A 102 -8.23 3.93 10.10
C ASP A 102 -8.02 5.44 10.33
N ILE A 103 -8.46 6.32 9.42
CA ILE A 103 -8.33 7.79 9.57
C ILE A 103 -9.31 8.33 10.62
N PRO A 104 -10.65 8.12 10.53
CA PRO A 104 -11.60 8.48 11.58
C PRO A 104 -11.21 7.89 12.94
N LYS A 105 -10.77 6.62 12.97
CA LYS A 105 -10.29 6.00 14.21
C LYS A 105 -9.12 6.77 14.83
N ALA A 106 -8.22 7.32 14.02
CA ALA A 106 -7.12 8.15 14.51
C ALA A 106 -7.59 9.55 14.93
N ILE A 107 -8.58 10.12 14.24
CA ILE A 107 -9.21 11.41 14.60
C ILE A 107 -9.87 11.33 15.99
N TYR A 108 -10.56 10.23 16.29
CA TYR A 108 -11.16 9.98 17.61
C TYR A 108 -10.12 9.79 18.72
N LYS A 109 -8.98 9.15 18.42
CA LYS A 109 -7.99 8.76 19.44
C LYS A 109 -6.83 9.73 19.63
N SER A 110 -6.60 10.66 18.70
CA SER A 110 -5.43 11.52 18.66
C SER A 110 -5.85 12.98 18.60
N ARG A 111 -5.08 13.88 19.23
CA ARG A 111 -5.26 15.34 19.07
C ARG A 111 -4.87 15.88 17.69
N ARG A 112 -4.30 15.03 16.82
CA ARG A 112 -3.88 15.40 15.47
C ARG A 112 -5.08 15.71 14.57
N SER A 113 -4.88 16.63 13.63
CA SER A 113 -5.84 16.91 12.56
C SER A 113 -5.83 15.78 11.52
N LEU A 114 -6.86 15.72 10.66
CA LEU A 114 -6.87 14.79 9.52
C LEU A 114 -5.67 15.03 8.62
N ILE A 115 -5.34 16.30 8.36
CA ILE A 115 -4.18 16.70 7.56
C ILE A 115 -2.90 16.09 8.16
N ASP A 116 -2.63 16.30 9.45
CA ASP A 116 -1.44 15.75 10.11
C ASP A 116 -1.37 14.21 10.02
N ILE A 117 -2.53 13.54 10.16
CA ILE A 117 -2.63 12.08 10.10
C ILE A 117 -2.29 11.60 8.69
N VAL A 118 -2.84 12.24 7.66
CA VAL A 118 -2.66 11.83 6.28
C VAL A 118 -1.27 12.20 5.77
N GLU A 119 -0.75 13.38 6.07
CA GLU A 119 0.62 13.80 5.72
C GLU A 119 1.67 12.87 6.33
N HIS A 120 1.49 12.48 7.60
CA HIS A 120 2.36 11.49 8.23
C HIS A 120 2.33 10.15 7.49
N ARG A 121 1.15 9.70 7.02
CA ARG A 121 1.02 8.46 6.24
C ARG A 121 1.68 8.58 4.87
N ILE A 122 1.49 9.68 4.17
CA ILE A 122 2.13 10.01 2.88
C ILE A 122 3.65 9.93 3.03
N THR A 123 4.19 10.65 4.01
CA THR A 123 5.64 10.73 4.31
C THR A 123 6.20 9.35 4.68
N THR A 124 5.53 8.62 5.56
CA THR A 124 5.97 7.28 5.97
C THR A 124 6.01 6.31 4.78
N ALA A 125 5.01 6.37 3.90
CA ALA A 125 4.96 5.55 2.70
C ALA A 125 6.09 5.90 1.70
N GLN A 126 6.41 7.18 1.53
CA GLN A 126 7.53 7.62 0.69
C GLN A 126 8.88 7.14 1.23
N VAL A 127 9.13 7.36 2.53
CA VAL A 127 10.39 6.94 3.18
C VAL A 127 10.57 5.43 3.11
N THR A 128 9.51 4.66 3.34
CA THR A 128 9.56 3.19 3.25
C THR A 128 9.89 2.74 1.83
N GLY A 129 9.27 3.35 0.81
CA GLY A 129 9.54 3.05 -0.60
C GLY A 129 10.98 3.36 -1.01
N GLN A 130 11.51 4.52 -0.59
CA GLN A 130 12.89 4.91 -0.84
C GLN A 130 13.89 3.98 -0.15
N SER A 131 13.64 3.64 1.12
CA SER A 131 14.49 2.72 1.88
C SER A 131 14.61 1.34 1.22
N LEU A 132 13.49 0.75 0.81
CA LEU A 132 13.49 -0.53 0.10
C LEU A 132 14.23 -0.44 -1.24
N THR A 133 13.99 0.62 -2.02
CA THR A 133 14.67 0.84 -3.30
C THR A 133 16.19 0.92 -3.11
N ASN A 134 16.64 1.68 -2.11
CA ASN A 134 18.05 1.80 -1.77
C ASN A 134 18.65 0.46 -1.34
N MET A 135 17.93 -0.33 -0.54
CA MET A 135 18.37 -1.68 -0.13
C MET A 135 18.56 -2.64 -1.30
N TRP A 136 17.65 -2.61 -2.28
CA TRP A 136 17.77 -3.44 -3.49
C TRP A 136 18.90 -2.97 -4.41
N ILE A 137 19.08 -1.65 -4.58
CA ILE A 137 20.21 -1.10 -5.35
C ILE A 137 21.54 -1.48 -4.70
N ILE A 138 21.65 -1.35 -3.37
CA ILE A 138 22.86 -1.75 -2.64
C ILE A 138 23.12 -3.25 -2.83
N ARG A 139 22.12 -4.12 -2.65
CA ARG A 139 22.29 -5.56 -2.87
C ARG A 139 22.69 -5.91 -4.29
N ALA A 140 22.08 -5.27 -5.30
CA ALA A 140 22.40 -5.47 -6.71
C ALA A 140 23.84 -5.01 -7.02
N ALA A 141 24.28 -3.90 -6.45
CA ALA A 141 25.66 -3.44 -6.59
C ALA A 141 26.67 -4.37 -5.89
N THR A 142 26.33 -4.92 -4.72
CA THR A 142 27.16 -5.91 -4.03
C THR A 142 27.28 -7.21 -4.81
N THR A 143 26.18 -7.74 -5.35
CA THR A 143 26.21 -8.95 -6.19
C THR A 143 26.92 -8.72 -7.53
N ALA A 144 26.78 -7.54 -8.13
CA ALA A 144 27.54 -7.19 -9.34
C ALA A 144 29.05 -7.04 -9.08
N SER A 145 29.45 -6.63 -7.86
CA SER A 145 30.85 -6.58 -7.45
C SER A 145 31.42 -7.94 -7.05
N GLU A 146 30.59 -8.89 -6.65
CA GLU A 146 30.97 -10.27 -6.32
C GLU A 146 30.98 -11.20 -7.55
N ASN A 147 30.33 -10.83 -8.65
CA ASN A 147 30.37 -11.54 -9.94
C ASN A 147 31.69 -11.27 -10.71
N VAL A 148 32.83 -11.52 -10.07
CA VAL A 148 34.08 -11.86 -10.76
C VAL A 148 34.02 -13.36 -11.03
N ASP A 149 33.70 -13.73 -12.27
CA ASP A 149 33.83 -15.07 -12.88
C ASP A 149 33.59 -16.25 -11.92
N GLN A 150 32.33 -16.47 -11.53
CA GLN A 150 31.88 -17.75 -11.00
C GLN A 150 30.81 -18.36 -11.93
N ASP A 151 31.12 -18.48 -13.22
CA ASP A 151 30.50 -19.54 -14.01
C ASP A 151 31.03 -20.86 -13.45
N VAL A 152 30.32 -21.39 -12.46
CA VAL A 152 30.57 -22.74 -11.96
C VAL A 152 30.09 -23.69 -13.04
N ASP A 153 31.04 -24.35 -13.69
CA ASP A 153 30.78 -25.43 -14.62
C ASP A 153 29.93 -26.52 -13.92
N MET A 154 28.67 -26.65 -14.36
CA MET A 154 27.67 -27.54 -13.76
C MET A 154 27.84 -29.01 -14.20
N THR A 155 28.98 -29.40 -14.77
CA THR A 155 29.17 -30.75 -15.33
C THR A 155 29.69 -31.81 -14.37
N GLU A 156 29.74 -31.57 -13.08
CA GLU A 156 29.88 -32.67 -12.10
C GLU A 156 28.94 -32.44 -10.93
N ASP A 157 27.76 -33.05 -11.02
CA ASP A 157 26.81 -33.19 -9.93
C ASP A 157 27.41 -34.10 -8.85
N THR A 158 28.36 -33.56 -8.10
CA THR A 158 28.93 -34.13 -6.87
C THR A 158 28.12 -33.69 -5.66
N THR A 159 26.82 -33.42 -5.84
CA THR A 159 25.92 -33.26 -4.71
C THR A 159 25.71 -34.61 -4.03
N SER A 160 26.63 -34.92 -3.13
CA SER A 160 26.38 -35.93 -2.10
C SER A 160 25.00 -35.68 -1.48
N SER A 161 24.18 -36.72 -1.41
CA SER A 161 22.84 -36.64 -0.78
C SER A 161 22.91 -36.32 0.71
N PHE A 162 24.11 -36.32 1.31
CA PHE A 162 24.35 -36.03 2.70
C PHE A 162 24.85 -34.60 2.91
N ARG A 163 24.14 -33.87 3.78
CA ARG A 163 24.50 -32.50 4.18
C ARG A 163 25.03 -32.50 5.60
N PHE A 164 26.28 -32.05 5.77
CA PHE A 164 26.94 -31.94 7.07
C PHE A 164 27.02 -30.48 7.54
N HIS A 165 26.81 -30.27 8.84
CA HIS A 165 26.71 -28.93 9.42
C HIS A 165 28.10 -28.30 9.60
N ARG A 166 28.40 -27.24 8.84
CA ARG A 166 29.73 -26.58 8.80
C ARG A 166 30.15 -25.87 10.08
N ALA A 167 29.24 -25.71 11.04
CA ALA A 167 29.57 -25.19 12.37
C ALA A 167 30.16 -26.26 13.31
N THR A 168 30.01 -27.53 12.97
CA THR A 168 30.34 -28.67 13.84
C THR A 168 31.52 -29.49 13.31
N TYR A 169 31.74 -29.48 12.00
CA TYR A 169 32.77 -30.29 11.33
C TYR A 169 33.64 -29.41 10.44
N SER A 170 34.94 -29.71 10.43
CA SER A 170 35.86 -29.04 9.52
C SER A 170 35.63 -29.49 8.07
N PRO A 171 36.09 -28.73 7.06
CA PRO A 171 35.92 -29.11 5.66
C PRO A 171 36.51 -30.48 5.32
N GLU A 172 37.61 -30.86 5.98
CA GLU A 172 38.28 -32.16 5.81
C GLU A 172 37.43 -33.29 6.42
N ASP A 173 36.85 -33.07 7.61
CA ASP A 173 35.96 -34.04 8.26
C ASP A 173 34.68 -34.30 7.44
N ILE A 174 34.15 -33.26 6.81
CA ILE A 174 32.95 -33.36 5.98
C ILE A 174 33.21 -34.24 4.74
N GLU A 175 34.39 -34.14 4.15
CA GLU A 175 34.76 -34.93 2.98
C GLU A 175 35.01 -36.41 3.34
N GLU A 176 35.61 -36.68 4.50
CA GLU A 176 35.73 -38.06 5.01
C GLU A 176 34.38 -38.67 5.35
N LEU A 177 33.50 -37.93 6.03
CA LEU A 177 32.15 -38.37 6.36
C LEU A 177 31.31 -38.64 5.11
N ARG A 178 31.46 -37.81 4.07
CA ARG A 178 30.84 -38.00 2.77
C ARG A 178 31.29 -39.31 2.13
N ARG A 179 32.61 -39.55 2.08
CA ARG A 179 33.19 -40.79 1.52
C ARG A 179 32.70 -42.04 2.27
N LEU A 180 32.54 -41.96 3.59
CA LEU A 180 32.01 -43.06 4.41
C LEU A 180 30.52 -43.34 4.15
N CYS A 181 29.70 -42.30 3.97
CA CYS A 181 28.27 -42.46 3.70
C CYS A 181 27.95 -42.92 2.27
N GLU A 182 28.84 -42.69 1.31
CA GLU A 182 28.66 -43.09 -0.09
C GLU A 182 29.22 -44.50 -0.40
N THR A 183 30.03 -45.06 0.49
CA THR A 183 30.63 -46.41 0.34
C THR A 183 29.92 -47.50 1.15
N ALA A 184 28.84 -47.17 1.87
CA ALA A 184 28.00 -48.07 2.65
C ALA A 184 26.69 -48.42 1.92
#